data_AF-F4C8Z5-F1
#
_entry.id   AF-F4C8Z5-F1
#
_cell.length_a   1.000
_cell.length_b   1.000
_cell.length_c   1.000
_cell.angle_alpha   90.00
_cell.angle_beta   90.00
_cell.angle_gamma   90.00
#
_symmetry.space_group_name_H-M   'P 1'
#
loop_
_entity.id
_entity.type
_entity.pdbx_description
1 polymer ?
#
loop_
_entity_poly.entity_id
_entity_poly.type
_entity_poly.pdbx_seq_one_letter_code
_entity_poly.pdbx_strand_id
1 'polypeptide(L)' 'MKAHIERKIIRWIHIILSIPILGYIYGPVAALTYPALAVKFVFLPIIILSGFWLWKGSLVKKWIRKSADRKRVLK' A
#
# COMPACT_ATOMS: atom_id res chain seq x y z
N MET A 1 4.44 -3.18 -17.87
CA MET A 1 2.97 -3.34 -17.88
C MET A 1 2.32 -2.00 -18.21
N LYS A 2 1.18 -1.97 -18.92
CA LYS A 2 0.43 -0.73 -19.12
C LYS A 2 0.12 -0.11 -17.75
N ALA A 3 0.41 1.18 -17.54
CA ALA A 3 0.25 1.85 -16.24
C ALA A 3 -1.17 1.75 -15.66
N HIS A 4 -2.16 1.55 -16.52
CA HIS A 4 -3.55 1.27 -16.16
C HIS A 4 -3.74 -0.09 -15.46
N ILE A 5 -3.04 -1.13 -15.91
CA ILE A 5 -3.13 -2.49 -15.33
C ILE A 5 -2.48 -2.50 -13.94
N GLU A 6 -1.32 -1.85 -13.77
CA GLU A 6 -0.63 -1.74 -12.47
C GLU A 6 -1.53 -1.10 -11.42
N ARG A 7 -2.17 0.05 -11.75
CA ARG A 7 -3.12 0.71 -10.85
C ARG A 7 -4.34 -0.16 -10.53
N LYS A 8 -4.85 -0.90 -11.52
CA LYS A 8 -6.01 -1.78 -11.32
C LYS A 8 -5.67 -2.92 -10.36
N ILE A 9 -4.50 -3.55 -10.49
CA ILE A 9 -4.03 -4.62 -9.60
C ILE A 9 -3.85 -4.09 -8.17
N ILE A 10 -3.13 -2.98 -7.99
CA ILE A 10 -2.87 -2.41 -6.65
C ILE A 10 -4.19 -2.02 -5.97
N ARG A 11 -5.15 -1.46 -6.72
CA ARG A 11 -6.49 -1.15 -6.20
C ARG A 11 -7.24 -2.38 -5.73
N TRP A 12 -7.23 -3.47 -6.51
CA TRP A 12 -7.89 -4.71 -6.10
C TRP A 12 -7.23 -5.33 -4.87
N ILE A 13 -5.89 -5.35 -4.81
CA ILE A 13 -5.15 -5.83 -3.63
C ILE A 13 -5.51 -4.99 -2.40
N HIS A 14 -5.56 -3.66 -2.54
CA HIS A 14 -5.92 -2.75 -1.44
C HIS A 14 -7.32 -3.01 -0.90
N ILE A 15 -8.30 -3.24 -1.79
CA ILE A 15 -9.69 -3.55 -1.40
C ILE A 15 -9.75 -4.90 -0.68
N ILE A 16 -9.13 -5.95 -1.23
CA ILE A 16 -9.17 -7.29 -0.63
C ILE A 16 -8.50 -7.31 0.75
N LEU A 17 -7.33 -6.69 0.87
CA LEU A 17 -6.62 -6.61 2.15
C LEU A 17 -7.40 -5.81 3.21
N SER A 18 -8.33 -4.94 2.79
CA SER A 18 -9.09 -4.10 3.72
C SER A 18 -10.18 -4.88 4.43
N ILE A 19 -10.59 -6.03 3.89
CA ILE A 19 -11.61 -6.89 4.48
C ILE A 19 -11.19 -7.39 5.89
N PRO A 20 -9.97 -7.93 6.11
CA PRO A 20 -9.47 -8.23 7.45
C PRO A 20 -9.53 -7.07 8.45
N ILE A 21 -9.31 -5.82 7.99
CA ILE A 21 -9.40 -4.64 8.87
C ILE A 21 -10.85 -4.42 9.31
N LEU A 22 -11.82 -4.59 8.42
CA LEU A 22 -13.24 -4.50 8.79
C LEU A 22 -13.62 -5.59 9.81
N GLY A 23 -13.12 -6.82 9.63
CA GLY A 23 -13.30 -7.89 10.60
C GLY A 23 -12.63 -7.60 11.95
N TYR A 24 -11.57 -6.79 11.97
CA TYR A 24 -10.92 -6.33 13.19
C TYR A 24 -11.70 -5.20 13.90
N ILE A 25 -12.31 -4.28 13.16
CA ILE A 25 -13.06 -3.16 13.75
C ILE A 25 -14.46 -3.61 14.20
N TYR A 26 -15.17 -4.38 13.37
CA TYR A 26 -16.58 -4.73 13.59
C TYR A 26 -16.80 -6.19 13.96
N GLY A 27 -15.79 -7.05 13.85
CA GLY A 27 -15.90 -8.49 14.05
C GLY A 27 -15.07 -9.01 15.22
N PRO A 28 -15.04 -10.34 15.40
CA PRO A 28 -14.34 -10.99 16.50
C PRO A 28 -12.82 -11.03 16.33
N VAL A 29 -12.27 -10.55 15.20
CA VAL A 29 -10.84 -10.64 14.88
C VAL A 29 -9.98 -9.89 15.90
N ALA A 30 -10.51 -8.84 16.52
CA ALA A 30 -9.82 -8.12 17.59
C ALA A 30 -9.65 -8.95 18.89
N ALA A 31 -10.54 -9.91 19.13
CA ALA A 31 -10.48 -10.78 20.31
C ALA A 31 -9.49 -11.95 20.13
N LEU A 32 -9.08 -12.24 18.89
CA LEU A 32 -8.13 -13.30 18.59
C LEU A 32 -6.71 -12.74 18.59
N THR A 33 -5.83 -13.29 19.43
CA THR A 33 -4.46 -12.77 19.65
C THR A 33 -3.62 -12.71 18.37
N TYR A 34 -3.41 -13.84 17.68
CA TYR A 34 -2.58 -13.86 16.45
C TYR A 34 -3.21 -13.08 15.28
N PRO A 35 -4.52 -13.23 14.98
CA PRO A 35 -5.17 -12.46 13.92
C PRO A 35 -5.16 -10.94 14.18
N ALA A 36 -5.38 -10.50 15.42
CA ALA A 36 -5.29 -9.09 15.79
C ALA A 36 -3.89 -8.52 15.54
N LEU A 37 -2.85 -9.26 15.90
CA LEU A 37 -1.46 -8.86 15.66
C LEU A 37 -1.15 -8.78 14.16
N ALA A 38 -1.60 -9.76 13.38
CA ALA A 38 -1.44 -9.74 11.93
C ALA A 38 -2.10 -8.50 11.31
N VAL A 39 -3.34 -8.16 11.71
CA VAL A 39 -4.03 -6.97 11.20
C VAL A 39 -3.26 -5.69 11.52
N LYS A 40 -2.79 -5.53 12.75
CA LYS A 40 -2.06 -4.33 13.21
C LYS A 40 -0.70 -4.17 12.54
N PHE A 41 0.09 -5.23 12.48
CA PHE A 41 1.50 -5.17 12.10
C PHE A 41 1.77 -5.55 10.64
N VAL A 42 0.82 -6.17 9.95
CA VAL A 42 0.98 -6.61 8.56
C VAL A 42 -0.05 -5.94 7.65
N PHE A 43 -1.34 -6.17 7.87
CA PHE A 43 -2.37 -5.69 6.94
C PHE A 43 -2.48 -4.16 6.94
N LEU A 44 -2.50 -3.53 8.11
CA LEU A 44 -2.61 -2.09 8.26
C LEU A 44 -1.46 -1.34 7.54
N PRO A 45 -0.16 -1.64 7.79
CA PRO A 45 0.92 -0.94 7.08
C PRO A 45 0.91 -1.20 5.57
N ILE A 46 0.59 -2.42 5.11
CA ILE A 46 0.50 -2.73 3.68
C ILE A 46 -0.63 -1.91 3.02
N ILE A 47 -1.76 -1.75 3.69
CA ILE A 47 -2.88 -0.96 3.20
C ILE A 47 -2.53 0.51 3.11
N ILE A 48 -1.90 1.06 4.16
CA ILE A 48 -1.47 2.45 4.16
C ILE A 48 -0.49 2.70 3.01
N LEU A 49 0.50 1.82 2.81
CA LEU A 49 1.48 1.94 1.73
C LEU A 49 0.84 1.81 0.34
N SER A 50 -0.06 0.85 0.14
CA SER A 50 -0.76 0.67 -1.14
C SER A 50 -1.73 1.81 -1.45
N GLY A 51 -2.41 2.35 -0.43
CA GLY A 51 -3.26 3.54 -0.56
C GLY A 51 -2.43 4.78 -0.89
N PHE A 52 -1.31 4.99 -0.21
CA PHE A 52 -0.37 6.06 -0.51
C PHE A 52 0.18 5.96 -1.94
N TRP A 53 0.48 4.75 -2.41
CA TRP A 53 0.93 4.51 -3.78
C TRP A 53 -0.17 4.76 -4.82
N LEU A 54 -1.43 4.44 -4.53
CA LEU A 54 -2.55 4.75 -5.42
C LEU A 54 -2.79 6.26 -5.52
N TRP A 55 -2.65 6.99 -4.41
CA TRP A 55 -2.84 8.44 -4.39
C TRP A 55 -1.68 9.20 -5.02
N LYS A 56 -0.44 8.94 -4.58
CA LYS A 56 0.75 9.70 -4.99
C LYS A 56 1.75 8.93 -5.85
N GLY A 57 1.46 7.71 -6.29
CA GLY A 57 2.43 6.88 -7.05
C GLY A 57 2.96 7.54 -8.32
N SER A 58 2.18 8.41 -8.98
CA SER A 58 2.65 9.19 -10.14
C SER A 58 3.65 10.29 -9.74
N LEU A 59 3.44 10.94 -8.59
CA LEU A 59 4.33 11.96 -8.04
C LEU A 59 5.60 11.32 -7.47
N VAL A 60 5.48 10.20 -6.75
CA VAL A 60 6.61 9.44 -6.20
C VAL A 60 7.54 8.96 -7.33
N LYS A 61 6.99 8.40 -8.42
CA LYS A 61 7.78 8.02 -9.60
C LYS A 61 8.52 9.22 -10.21
N LYS A 62 7.88 10.40 -10.27
CA LYS A 62 8.52 11.64 -10.75
C LYS A 62 9.65 12.09 -9.82
N TRP A 63 9.47 12.01 -8.50
CA TRP A 63 10.49 12.38 -7.51
C TRP A 63 11.70 11.44 -7.56
N ILE A 64 11.47 10.13 -7.61
CA ILE A 64 12.54 9.14 -7.72
C ILE A 64 13.35 9.35 -9.01
N ARG A 65 12.66 9.59 -10.13
CA ARG A 65 13.33 9.84 -11.42
C ARG A 65 14.15 11.15 -11.40
N LYS A 66 13.62 12.21 -10.78
CA LYS A 66 14.34 13.49 -10.62
C LYS A 66 15.58 13.35 -9.71
N SER A 67 15.48 12.55 -8.65
CA SER A 67 16.60 12.27 -7.75
C SER A 67 17.69 11.43 -8.41
N ALA A 68 17.32 10.45 -9.24
CA ALA A 68 18.28 9.65 -10.01
C ALA A 68 19.03 10.50 -11.06
N ASP A 69 18.32 11.39 -11.75
CA ASP A 69 18.89 12.29 -12.75
C ASP A 69 19.88 13.29 -12.14
N ARG A 70 19.53 13.86 -10.98
CA ARG A 70 20.41 14.77 -10.23
C ARG A 70 21.72 14.10 -9.79
N LYS A 71 21.71 12.82 -9.43
CA LYS A 71 22.93 12.08 -9.07
C LYS A 71 23.84 11.79 -10.27
N ARG A 72 23.30 11.81 -11.49
CA ARG A 72 24.05 11.57 -12.73
C ARG A 72 24.78 12.81 -13.22
N VAL A 73 24.25 14.00 -12.94
CA VAL A 73 24.83 15.30 -13.31
C VAL A 73 25.99 15.72 -12.38
N LEU A 74 25.99 15.25 -11.14
CA LEU A 74 26.99 15.58 -10.13
C LEU A 74 28.18 14.60 -10.09
N LYS A 75 28.28 13.70 -11.07
CA LYS A 75 29.32 12.67 -11.18
C LYS A 75 30.02 12.81 -12.51
#